data_AF-A0A965BTF8-F1
#
_entry.id   AF-A0A965BTF8-F1
#
_cell.length_a   1.000
_cell.length_b   1.000
_cell.length_c   1.000
_cell.angle_alpha   90.00
_cell.angle_beta   90.00
_cell.angle_gamma   90.00
#
_symmetry.space_group_name_H-M   'P 1'
#
loop_
_entity.id
_entity.type
_entity.pdbx_description
1 polymer ?
#
loop_
_entity_poly.entity_id
_entity_poly.type
_entity_poly.pdbx_seq_one_letter_code
_entity_poly.pdbx_strand_id
1 'polypeptide(L)'
;MSLCSHEGIRTGVYTKGCVSIVPLLGWYDFSFGQPDAFLQRAWRDFRACRWPAEFDSQAKICDFFLRQNDRYLSTDNVHVISFSHFLPRLDVMPAAIPEHRRKVYPVLGSARLDHQIRKLQPAIHVYGHSHVNQAIEIDGIRYMNNAFATPKEARIARKELVCIFDTEAVPSVLAGENRREPA
;
A
#
# COMPACT_ATOMS: atom_id res chain seq x y z
N MET A 1 -18.03 -8.35 7.58
CA MET A 1 -16.99 -9.36 7.26
C MET A 1 -17.54 -10.72 6.84
N SER A 2 -18.84 -11.02 6.97
CA SER A 2 -19.39 -12.35 6.64
C SER A 2 -19.29 -12.71 5.15
N LEU A 3 -19.52 -11.76 4.23
CA LEU A 3 -19.50 -12.03 2.79
C LEU A 3 -18.09 -12.39 2.28
N CYS A 4 -17.06 -11.60 2.60
CA CYS A 4 -15.70 -11.89 2.14
C CYS A 4 -15.23 -13.27 2.61
N SER A 5 -15.45 -13.61 3.88
CA SER A 5 -15.10 -14.92 4.41
C SER A 5 -15.89 -16.05 3.75
N HIS A 6 -17.17 -15.84 3.44
CA HIS A 6 -18.00 -16.81 2.72
C HIS A 6 -17.45 -17.10 1.31
N GLU A 7 -16.99 -16.06 0.61
CA GLU A 7 -16.37 -16.16 -0.72
C GLU A 7 -14.89 -16.59 -0.68
N GLY A 8 -14.35 -16.96 0.49
CA GLY A 8 -12.95 -17.35 0.65
C GLY A 8 -11.95 -16.19 0.49
N ILE A 9 -12.41 -14.94 0.46
CA ILE A 9 -11.59 -13.74 0.36
C ILE A 9 -10.93 -13.47 1.71
N ARG A 10 -9.60 -13.58 1.75
CA ARG A 10 -8.79 -13.22 2.92
C ARG A 10 -8.53 -11.72 2.94
N THR A 11 -8.83 -11.09 4.06
CA THR A 11 -8.68 -9.64 4.28
C THR A 11 -7.63 -9.29 5.34
N GLY A 12 -7.02 -10.30 5.96
CA GLY A 12 -5.91 -10.15 6.91
C GLY A 12 -4.58 -10.65 6.35
N VAL A 13 -3.58 -10.75 7.23
CA VAL A 13 -2.25 -11.29 6.87
C VAL A 13 -2.38 -12.69 6.29
N TYR A 14 -1.66 -12.94 5.21
CA TYR A 14 -1.50 -14.27 4.61
C TYR A 14 -0.05 -14.72 4.74
N THR A 15 0.17 -15.91 5.27
CA THR A 15 1.53 -16.47 5.43
C THR A 15 1.63 -17.81 4.72
N LYS A 16 2.71 -18.01 3.97
CA LYS A 16 3.08 -19.29 3.35
C LYS A 16 4.59 -19.45 3.40
N GLY A 17 5.05 -20.43 4.17
CA GLY A 17 6.49 -20.68 4.38
C GLY A 17 7.19 -19.43 4.91
N CYS A 18 8.26 -19.03 4.22
CA CYS A 18 9.10 -17.88 4.57
C CYS A 18 8.51 -16.52 4.17
N VAL A 19 7.27 -16.47 3.63
CA VAL A 19 6.65 -15.23 3.14
C VAL A 19 5.38 -14.89 3.92
N SER A 20 5.26 -13.63 4.32
CA SER A 20 4.03 -13.03 4.87
C SER A 20 3.60 -11.84 4.00
N ILE A 21 2.33 -11.82 3.60
CA ILE A 21 1.68 -10.73 2.86
C ILE A 21 0.77 -9.96 3.82
N VAL A 22 1.04 -8.68 4.02
CA VAL A 22 0.41 -7.83 5.02
C VAL A 22 -0.45 -6.73 4.36
N PRO A 23 -1.78 -6.78 4.47
CA PRO A 23 -2.63 -5.69 4.03
C PRO A 23 -2.55 -4.51 5.01
N LEU A 24 -2.28 -3.32 4.50
CA LEU A 24 -2.32 -2.07 5.25
C LEU A 24 -3.41 -1.16 4.67
N LEU A 25 -4.31 -0.74 5.55
CA LEU A 25 -5.38 0.20 5.25
C LEU A 25 -4.88 1.64 5.33
N GLY A 26 -5.51 2.53 4.59
CA GLY A 26 -5.17 3.94 4.62
C GLY A 26 -6.27 4.79 4.00
N TRP A 27 -6.11 6.09 4.17
CA TRP A 27 -6.86 7.15 3.50
C TRP A 27 -5.92 8.35 3.36
N TYR A 28 -6.23 9.30 2.49
CA TYR A 28 -5.46 10.54 2.45
C TYR A 28 -5.79 11.44 3.64
N ASP A 29 -4.81 12.21 4.10
CA ASP A 29 -4.95 13.11 5.26
C ASP A 29 -4.45 14.53 4.97
N PHE A 30 -4.19 14.85 3.70
CA PHE A 30 -3.60 16.12 3.24
C PHE A 30 -2.18 16.40 3.75
N SER A 31 -1.48 15.41 4.29
CA SER A 31 -0.04 15.54 4.60
C SER A 31 0.83 15.78 3.36
N PHE A 32 0.31 15.45 2.17
CA PHE A 32 0.97 15.68 0.88
C PHE A 32 0.63 17.04 0.24
N GLY A 33 -0.03 17.92 0.99
CA GLY A 33 -0.44 19.25 0.55
C GLY A 33 -1.95 19.45 0.69
N GLN A 34 -2.39 20.69 0.51
CA GLN A 34 -3.80 21.05 0.60
C GLN A 34 -4.48 21.01 -0.77
N PRO A 35 -5.73 20.51 -0.85
CA PRO A 35 -6.48 20.51 -2.10
C PRO A 35 -6.92 21.93 -2.48
N ASP A 36 -6.63 22.35 -3.71
CA ASP A 36 -7.16 23.61 -4.25
C ASP A 36 -8.67 23.52 -4.52
N ALA A 37 -9.30 24.66 -4.81
CA ALA A 37 -10.74 24.71 -5.09
C ALA A 37 -11.15 23.87 -6.31
N PHE A 38 -10.23 23.64 -7.25
CA PHE A 38 -10.50 22.77 -8.39
C PHE A 38 -10.54 21.30 -7.94
N LEU A 39 -9.53 20.83 -7.21
CA LEU A 39 -9.45 19.45 -6.73
C LEU A 39 -10.60 19.12 -5.78
N GLN A 40 -10.97 20.04 -4.88
CA GLN A 40 -12.13 19.89 -4.00
C GLN A 40 -13.42 19.63 -4.79
N ARG A 41 -13.57 20.22 -5.98
CA ARG A 41 -14.72 19.99 -6.86
C ARG A 41 -14.53 18.80 -7.81
N ALA A 42 -13.31 18.46 -8.20
CA ALA A 42 -13.07 17.40 -9.17
C ALA A 42 -13.04 16.02 -8.52
N TRP A 43 -12.49 15.93 -7.30
CA TRP A 43 -12.27 14.66 -6.62
C TRP A 43 -13.59 14.05 -6.15
N ARG A 44 -13.83 12.80 -6.55
CA ARG A 44 -15.16 12.18 -6.39
C ARG A 44 -15.46 11.84 -4.94
N ASP A 45 -14.44 11.48 -4.16
CA ASP A 45 -14.59 11.01 -2.79
C ASP A 45 -15.28 12.05 -1.91
N PHE A 46 -15.03 13.35 -2.14
CA PHE A 46 -15.65 14.45 -1.39
C PHE A 46 -17.18 14.56 -1.56
N ARG A 47 -17.77 13.85 -2.52
CA ARG A 47 -19.22 13.83 -2.75
C ARG A 47 -19.84 12.44 -2.65
N ALA A 48 -19.07 11.42 -3.04
CA ALA A 48 -19.54 10.04 -3.11
C ALA A 48 -19.35 9.28 -1.80
N CYS A 49 -18.27 9.55 -1.07
CA CYS A 49 -18.05 8.92 0.23
C CYS A 49 -18.93 9.60 1.28
N ARG A 50 -19.67 8.78 2.03
CA ARG A 50 -20.49 9.22 3.16
C ARG A 50 -19.91 8.61 4.42
N TRP A 51 -19.42 9.46 5.31
CA TRP A 51 -18.83 9.06 6.57
C TRP A 51 -19.78 9.37 7.73
N PRO A 52 -19.75 8.57 8.81
CA PRO A 52 -20.34 8.93 10.09
C PRO A 52 -19.96 10.34 10.55
N ALA A 53 -20.82 11.00 11.34
CA ALA A 53 -20.66 12.40 11.72
C ALA A 53 -19.37 12.68 12.52
N GLU A 54 -18.88 11.69 13.26
CA GLU A 54 -17.61 11.74 14.00
C GLU A 54 -16.37 11.83 13.11
N PHE A 55 -16.49 11.45 11.83
CA PHE A 55 -15.42 11.52 10.83
C PHE A 55 -15.52 12.80 10.00
N ASP A 56 -15.48 13.94 10.70
CA ASP A 56 -15.61 15.30 10.16
C ASP A 56 -14.37 15.81 9.39
N SER A 57 -13.31 15.01 9.30
CA SER A 57 -12.05 15.41 8.66
C SER A 57 -11.31 14.22 8.06
N GLN A 58 -10.53 14.48 6.99
CA GLN A 58 -9.74 13.45 6.31
C GLN A 58 -8.70 12.82 7.25
N ALA A 59 -8.15 13.59 8.18
CA ALA A 59 -7.23 13.09 9.19
C ALA A 59 -7.88 12.06 10.14
N LYS A 60 -9.14 12.28 10.57
CA LYS A 60 -9.89 11.32 11.40
C LYS A 60 -10.26 10.05 10.63
N ILE A 61 -10.66 10.19 9.36
CA ILE A 61 -10.93 9.04 8.49
C ILE A 61 -9.66 8.20 8.31
N CYS A 62 -8.54 8.86 7.99
CA CYS A 62 -7.24 8.21 7.88
C CYS A 62 -6.85 7.52 9.20
N ASP A 63 -6.98 8.21 10.32
CA ASP A 63 -6.71 7.64 11.64
C ASP A 63 -7.52 6.37 11.94
N PHE A 64 -8.79 6.34 11.57
CA PHE A 64 -9.64 5.15 11.72
C PHE A 64 -9.08 3.94 10.96
N PHE A 65 -8.58 4.13 9.74
CA PHE A 65 -7.96 3.06 8.96
C PHE A 65 -6.59 2.67 9.50
N LEU A 66 -5.75 3.64 9.86
CA LEU A 66 -4.41 3.36 10.38
C LEU A 66 -4.46 2.57 11.70
N ARG A 67 -5.39 2.88 12.61
CA ARG A 67 -5.55 2.11 13.87
C ARG A 67 -5.83 0.62 13.64
N GLN A 68 -6.47 0.26 12.54
CA GLN A 68 -6.75 -1.15 12.22
C GLN A 68 -5.52 -1.92 11.75
N ASN A 69 -4.46 -1.21 11.35
CA ASN A 69 -3.19 -1.81 10.96
C ASN A 69 -2.34 -2.20 12.16
N ASP A 70 -2.56 -1.64 13.35
CA ASP A 70 -1.69 -1.80 14.53
C ASP A 70 -1.44 -3.27 14.87
N ARG A 71 -2.47 -4.11 14.72
CA ARG A 71 -2.41 -5.58 14.90
C ARG A 71 -1.50 -6.32 13.93
N TYR A 72 -1.07 -5.68 12.84
CA TYR A 72 -0.24 -6.27 11.80
C TYR A 72 1.19 -5.72 11.80
N LEU A 73 1.47 -4.64 12.54
CA LEU A 73 2.78 -3.97 12.51
C LEU A 73 3.90 -4.77 13.19
N SER A 74 3.56 -5.82 13.93
CA SER A 74 4.50 -6.78 14.51
C SER A 74 4.60 -8.07 13.69
N THR A 75 4.10 -8.10 12.46
CA THR A 75 4.26 -9.27 11.58
C THR A 75 5.74 -9.45 11.27
N ASP A 76 6.27 -10.62 11.59
CA ASP A 76 7.65 -11.00 11.31
C ASP A 76 7.70 -12.29 10.50
N ASN A 77 8.58 -12.31 9.49
CA ASN A 77 8.89 -13.47 8.64
C ASN A 77 10.15 -13.15 7.83
N VAL A 78 10.78 -14.16 7.22
CA VAL A 78 11.98 -13.97 6.37
C VAL A 78 11.71 -12.95 5.26
N HIS A 79 10.53 -13.00 4.65
CA HIS A 79 10.09 -12.05 3.65
C HIS A 79 8.71 -11.49 4.01
N VAL A 80 8.68 -10.27 4.51
CA VAL A 80 7.44 -9.51 4.67
C VAL A 80 7.21 -8.67 3.42
N ILE A 81 6.08 -8.91 2.76
CA ILE A 81 5.55 -8.07 1.68
C ILE A 81 4.32 -7.38 2.24
N SER A 82 4.21 -6.08 2.07
CA SER A 82 2.98 -5.36 2.45
C SER A 82 2.37 -4.67 1.25
N PHE A 83 1.10 -4.34 1.36
CA PHE A 83 0.45 -3.54 0.34
C PHE A 83 -0.58 -2.59 0.93
N SER A 84 -0.77 -1.46 0.26
CA SER A 84 -1.83 -0.50 0.55
C SER A 84 -2.39 0.06 -0.74
N HIS A 85 -3.62 0.57 -0.72
CA HIS A 85 -4.16 1.26 -1.90
C HIS A 85 -3.53 2.66 -2.04
N PHE A 86 -3.44 3.39 -0.93
CA PHE A 86 -2.98 4.78 -0.89
C PHE A 86 -1.45 4.90 -0.91
N LEU A 87 -0.96 6.00 -1.47
CA LEU A 87 0.45 6.32 -1.55
C LEU A 87 1.03 6.59 -0.14
N PRO A 88 2.13 5.93 0.27
CA PRO A 88 2.67 6.12 1.62
C PRO A 88 3.56 7.34 1.78
N ARG A 89 4.33 7.71 0.74
CA ARG A 89 5.28 8.83 0.79
C ARG A 89 5.42 9.50 -0.58
N LEU A 90 5.73 10.79 -0.63
CA LEU A 90 5.74 11.54 -1.91
C LEU A 90 6.97 11.27 -2.77
N ASP A 91 8.10 10.93 -2.17
CA ASP A 91 9.37 10.63 -2.84
C ASP A 91 9.37 9.26 -3.54
N VAL A 92 8.32 8.43 -3.39
CA VAL A 92 8.06 7.32 -4.32
C VAL A 92 7.39 7.76 -5.62
N MET A 93 7.07 9.04 -5.80
CA MET A 93 6.63 9.58 -7.08
C MET A 93 7.83 10.08 -7.89
N PRO A 94 7.88 9.87 -9.21
CA PRO A 94 8.98 10.35 -10.03
C PRO A 94 9.12 11.87 -9.97
N ALA A 95 10.34 12.37 -9.72
CA ALA A 95 10.63 13.80 -9.73
C ALA A 95 10.32 14.47 -11.09
N ALA A 96 10.34 13.70 -12.18
CA ALA A 96 10.03 14.14 -13.54
C ALA A 96 8.55 14.50 -13.76
N ILE A 97 7.65 14.20 -12.81
CA ILE A 97 6.23 14.60 -12.95
C ILE A 97 6.13 16.13 -12.96
N PRO A 98 5.56 16.74 -14.01
CA PRO A 98 5.41 18.19 -14.08
C PRO A 98 4.56 18.74 -12.95
N GLU A 99 4.90 19.94 -12.45
CA GLU A 99 4.21 20.58 -11.32
C GLU A 99 2.69 20.70 -11.53
N HIS A 100 2.25 21.05 -12.74
CA HIS A 100 0.82 21.16 -13.04
C HIS A 100 0.04 19.83 -12.88
N ARG A 101 0.72 18.67 -12.91
CA ARG A 101 0.13 17.36 -12.64
C ARG A 101 0.19 16.96 -11.16
N ARG A 102 0.99 17.64 -10.35
CA ARG A 102 1.12 17.38 -8.91
C ARG A 102 -0.05 17.90 -8.09
N LYS A 103 -0.99 18.61 -8.72
CA LYS A 103 -2.21 19.10 -8.06
C LYS A 103 -3.01 18.01 -7.35
N VAL A 104 -2.90 16.75 -7.77
CA VAL A 104 -3.61 15.61 -7.13
C VAL A 104 -2.91 15.07 -5.88
N TYR A 105 -1.68 15.49 -5.58
CA TYR A 105 -0.89 14.97 -4.46
C TYR A 105 -1.62 15.00 -3.10
N PRO A 106 -2.41 16.04 -2.75
CA PRO A 106 -3.18 16.08 -1.51
C PRO A 106 -4.04 14.83 -1.24
N VAL A 107 -4.55 14.19 -2.29
CA VAL A 107 -5.48 13.06 -2.19
C VAL A 107 -4.83 11.70 -2.51
N LEU A 108 -3.50 11.67 -2.66
CA LEU A 108 -2.80 10.42 -3.02
C LEU A 108 -2.58 9.49 -1.82
N GLY A 109 -2.50 10.01 -0.60
CA GLY A 109 -2.31 9.17 0.58
C GLY A 109 -1.84 9.95 1.81
N SER A 110 -1.01 9.31 2.63
CA SER A 110 -0.68 9.81 3.98
C SER A 110 0.75 9.48 4.40
N ALA A 111 1.48 10.49 4.88
CA ALA A 111 2.78 10.30 5.53
C ALA A 111 2.69 9.46 6.82
N ARG A 112 1.52 9.42 7.47
CA ARG A 112 1.32 8.57 8.66
C ARG A 112 1.26 7.08 8.30
N LEU A 113 0.82 6.75 7.08
CA LEU A 113 0.90 5.39 6.55
C LEU A 113 2.36 4.96 6.35
N ASP A 114 3.23 5.86 5.85
CA ASP A 114 4.67 5.59 5.75
C ASP A 114 5.29 5.26 7.11
N HIS A 115 4.93 5.96 8.19
CA HIS A 115 5.41 5.61 9.52
C HIS A 115 5.08 4.16 9.92
N GLN A 116 3.88 3.67 9.57
CA GLN A 116 3.51 2.28 9.84
C GLN A 116 4.29 1.29 8.96
N ILE A 117 4.50 1.61 7.68
CA ILE A 117 5.28 0.79 6.75
C ILE A 117 6.73 0.70 7.20
N ARG A 118 7.32 1.84 7.60
CA ARG A 118 8.68 1.90 8.14
C ARG A 118 8.82 1.20 9.48
N LYS A 119 7.75 1.09 10.28
CA LYS A 119 7.75 0.25 11.47
C LYS A 119 7.71 -1.24 11.13
N LEU A 120 6.93 -1.61 10.11
CA LEU A 120 6.81 -2.99 9.62
C LEU A 120 8.08 -3.48 8.90
N GLN A 121 8.87 -2.58 8.29
CA GLN A 121 10.08 -2.89 7.49
C GLN A 121 9.88 -4.05 6.50
N PRO A 122 8.88 -3.98 5.61
CA PRO A 122 8.70 -5.01 4.59
C PRO A 122 9.84 -4.96 3.56
N ALA A 123 10.23 -6.11 3.00
CA ALA A 123 11.13 -6.16 1.86
C ALA A 123 10.53 -5.45 0.63
N ILE A 124 9.21 -5.54 0.47
CA ILE A 124 8.45 -4.90 -0.62
C ILE A 124 7.19 -4.26 -0.07
N HIS A 125 6.94 -2.99 -0.42
CA HIS A 125 5.63 -2.35 -0.24
C HIS A 125 4.98 -2.05 -1.59
N VAL A 126 3.86 -2.70 -1.87
CA VAL A 126 3.05 -2.41 -3.06
C VAL A 126 2.04 -1.32 -2.74
N TYR A 127 2.02 -0.27 -3.55
CA TYR A 127 1.03 0.80 -3.43
C TYR A 127 0.29 1.03 -4.74
N GLY A 128 -0.81 1.78 -4.69
CA GLY A 128 -1.61 2.09 -5.86
C GLY A 128 -2.01 3.56 -5.91
N HIS A 129 -3.23 3.81 -6.39
CA HIS A 129 -3.94 5.09 -6.42
C HIS A 129 -3.35 6.20 -7.31
N SER A 130 -2.04 6.35 -7.38
CA SER A 130 -1.37 7.40 -8.16
C SER A 130 -1.47 7.22 -9.67
N HIS A 131 -1.78 6.01 -10.14
CA HIS A 131 -1.74 5.59 -11.56
C HIS A 131 -0.36 5.77 -12.22
N VAL A 132 0.70 5.99 -11.44
CA VAL A 132 2.07 6.12 -11.92
C VAL A 132 2.87 4.89 -11.54
N ASN A 133 3.24 4.10 -12.55
CA ASN A 133 4.06 2.92 -12.35
C ASN A 133 5.49 3.31 -12.00
N GLN A 134 5.99 2.76 -10.90
CA GLN A 134 7.35 2.97 -10.44
C GLN A 134 7.80 1.77 -9.61
N ALA A 135 9.10 1.49 -9.64
CA ALA A 135 9.78 0.65 -8.67
C ALA A 135 11.01 1.41 -8.17
N ILE A 136 11.10 1.65 -6.87
CA ILE A 136 12.20 2.38 -6.25
C ILE A 136 12.50 1.77 -4.88
N GLU A 137 13.76 1.81 -4.47
CA GLU A 137 14.18 1.41 -3.13
C GLU A 137 14.48 2.66 -2.30
N ILE A 138 13.90 2.76 -1.12
CA ILE A 138 14.11 3.85 -0.17
C ILE A 138 14.15 3.25 1.23
N ASP A 139 15.16 3.61 2.02
CA ASP A 139 15.33 3.14 3.40
C ASP A 139 15.25 1.61 3.56
N GLY A 140 15.79 0.85 2.58
CA GLY A 140 15.80 -0.62 2.59
C GLY A 140 14.47 -1.27 2.18
N ILE A 141 13.46 -0.48 1.79
CA ILE A 141 12.15 -0.97 1.35
C ILE A 141 12.00 -0.75 -0.15
N ARG A 142 11.65 -1.81 -0.89
CA ARG A 142 11.30 -1.69 -2.31
C ARG A 142 9.83 -1.28 -2.46
N TYR A 143 9.58 -0.04 -2.84
CA TYR A 143 8.25 0.47 -3.13
C TYR A 143 7.90 0.23 -4.60
N MET A 144 6.74 -0.37 -4.85
CA MET A 144 6.31 -0.72 -6.21
C MET A 144 4.85 -0.34 -6.46
N ASN A 145 4.59 0.26 -7.62
CA ASN A 145 3.25 0.43 -8.16
C ASN A 145 3.20 -0.13 -9.58
N ASN A 146 2.20 -0.98 -9.84
CA ASN A 146 1.88 -1.52 -11.15
C ASN A 146 0.39 -1.30 -11.42
N ALA A 147 0.00 -0.03 -11.51
CA ALA A 147 -1.35 0.38 -11.79
C ALA A 147 -1.79 -0.13 -13.16
N PHE A 148 -2.97 -0.76 -13.18
CA PHE A 148 -3.64 -1.07 -14.43
C PHE A 148 -4.17 0.21 -15.09
N ALA A 149 -4.51 1.25 -14.32
CA ALA A 149 -5.08 2.52 -14.79
C ALA A 149 -6.34 2.33 -15.67
N THR A 150 -6.89 3.40 -16.22
CA THR A 150 -8.06 3.33 -17.12
C THR A 150 -7.67 2.83 -18.53
N PRO A 151 -8.62 2.34 -19.35
CA PRO A 151 -8.32 1.86 -20.71
C PRO A 151 -7.59 2.88 -21.59
N LYS A 152 -7.86 4.18 -21.40
CA LYS A 152 -7.24 5.26 -22.18
C LYS A 152 -5.79 5.58 -21.73
N GLU A 153 -5.34 5.05 -20.60
CA GLU A 153 -4.05 5.34 -19.97
C GLU A 153 -2.96 4.30 -20.34
N ALA A 154 -2.96 3.79 -21.57
CA ALA A 154 -2.02 2.76 -22.03
C ALA A 154 -0.54 3.22 -22.05
N ARG A 155 -0.28 4.53 -22.10
CA ARG A 155 1.10 5.07 -22.11
C ARG A 155 1.80 5.03 -20.76
N ILE A 156 1.04 4.91 -19.67
CA ILE A 156 1.55 4.99 -18.29
C ILE A 156 1.31 3.71 -17.49
N ALA A 157 0.53 2.77 -18.04
CA ALA A 157 0.25 1.47 -17.45
C ALA A 157 0.78 0.36 -18.36
N ARG A 158 1.53 -0.59 -17.79
CA ARG A 158 2.06 -1.75 -18.54
C ARG A 158 0.96 -2.71 -19.01
N LYS A 159 -0.22 -2.69 -18.36
CA LYS A 159 -1.36 -3.58 -18.62
C LYS A 159 -1.03 -5.07 -18.51
N GLU A 160 0.00 -5.40 -17.72
CA GLU A 160 0.50 -6.76 -17.54
C GLU A 160 0.72 -7.05 -16.05
N LEU A 161 0.63 -8.34 -15.70
CA LEU A 161 1.01 -8.81 -14.38
C LEU A 161 2.54 -8.77 -14.23
N VAL A 162 2.99 -8.29 -13.08
CA VAL A 162 4.41 -8.26 -12.72
C VAL A 162 4.62 -9.18 -11.54
N CYS A 163 5.52 -10.16 -11.69
CA CYS A 163 6.00 -10.95 -10.57
C CYS A 163 6.87 -10.05 -9.68
N ILE A 164 6.45 -9.84 -8.44
CA ILE A 164 7.19 -9.02 -7.45
C ILE A 164 8.02 -9.89 -6.51
N PHE A 165 7.68 -11.17 -6.38
CA PHE A 165 8.35 -12.13 -5.51
C PHE A 165 8.09 -13.55 -6.02
N ASP A 166 9.15 -14.34 -6.10
CA ASP A 166 9.11 -15.74 -6.51
C ASP A 166 9.71 -16.61 -5.41
N THR A 167 8.88 -17.44 -4.77
CA THR A 167 9.28 -18.35 -3.69
C THR A 167 10.21 -19.46 -4.17
N GLU A 168 10.17 -19.82 -5.46
CA GLU A 168 10.99 -20.89 -6.03
C GLU A 168 12.40 -20.38 -6.39
N ALA A 169 12.54 -19.08 -6.62
CA ALA A 169 13.81 -18.43 -6.90
C ALA A 169 14.65 -18.13 -5.63
N VAL A 170 14.07 -18.27 -4.43
CA VAL A 170 14.80 -18.10 -3.17
C VAL A 170 15.53 -19.42 -2.85
N PRO A 171 16.88 -19.45 -2.82
CA PRO A 171 17.61 -20.65 -2.46
C PRO A 171 17.14 -21.20 -1.11
N SER A 172 16.99 -22.53 -1.00
CA SER A 172 16.43 -23.25 0.15
C SER A 172 17.27 -23.21 1.44
N VAL A 173 18.05 -22.15 1.65
CA VAL A 173 19.09 -22.06 2.69
C VAL A 173 18.49 -21.98 4.11
N LEU A 174 17.17 -21.85 4.25
CA LEU A 174 16.49 -21.83 5.56
C LEU A 174 15.62 -23.07 5.85
N ALA A 175 15.61 -24.09 4.98
CA ALA A 175 14.87 -25.33 5.23
C ALA A 175 15.66 -26.38 6.05
N GLY A 176 16.87 -26.02 6.51
CA GLY A 176 17.90 -26.97 7.00
C GLY A 176 18.24 -26.96 8.49
N GLU A 177 17.59 -26.17 9.35
CA GLU A 177 17.92 -26.12 10.78
C GLU A 177 16.70 -26.38 11.68
N ASN A 178 16.13 -27.59 11.64
CA ASN A 178 15.52 -28.23 12.83
C ASN A 178 14.96 -29.63 12.55
N ARG A 179 15.81 -30.54 12.04
CA ARG A 179 15.61 -31.98 12.28
C ARG A 179 16.70 -32.48 13.21
N ARG A 180 16.52 -32.24 14.50
CA ARG A 180 17.07 -33.12 15.54
C ARG A 180 16.00 -34.14 15.85
N GLU A 181 16.16 -35.35 15.33
CA GLU A 181 15.43 -36.52 15.82
C GLU A 181 15.93 -36.87 17.22
N PRO A 182 15.05 -37.21 18.18
CA PRO A 182 15.48 -37.80 19.42
C PRO A 182 15.79 -39.28 19.21
N ALA A 183 16.91 -39.72 19.79
CA ALA A 183 17.30 -41.11 19.96
C ALA A 183 16.41 -41.83 21.00
#